data_AF-A0A353SSG8-F1
#
_entry.id   AF-A0A353SSG8-F1
#
_cell.length_a   1.000
_cell.length_b   1.000
_cell.length_c   1.000
_cell.angle_alpha   90.00
_cell.angle_beta   90.00
_cell.angle_gamma   90.00
#
_symmetry.space_group_name_H-M   'P 1'
#
loop_
_entity.id
_entity.type
_entity.pdbx_description
1 polymer ?
#
loop_
_entity_poly.entity_id
_entity_poly.type
_entity_poly.pdbx_seq_one_letter_code
_entity_poly.pdbx_strand_id
1 'polypeptide(L)'
;MRRCAKPIRGQSLVEFTLVLPVFLLLLIGITEFGRAWMTRNILTGASREAVRIAAVQGNAATALSRANSVLASGGISGAAVNIVDDGAPYGTCSVTVSYAFPVSIAGFLPGLSGTSFLLSTSTSMRKEF
;
A
#
# COMPACT_ATOMS: atom_id res chain seq x y z
N MET A 1 -10.62 9.08 -66.87
CA MET A 1 -10.98 9.76 -65.60
C MET A 1 -10.07 9.24 -64.49
N ARG A 2 -9.04 9.99 -64.07
CA ARG A 2 -8.16 9.60 -62.95
C ARG A 2 -8.67 10.27 -61.67
N ARG A 3 -9.31 9.53 -60.77
CA ARG A 3 -9.67 10.03 -59.44
C ARG A 3 -8.42 10.08 -58.58
N CYS A 4 -8.00 11.28 -58.20
CA CYS A 4 -6.97 11.52 -57.20
C CYS A 4 -7.54 11.16 -55.83
N ALA A 5 -7.13 10.02 -55.26
CA ALA A 5 -7.48 9.66 -53.90
C ALA A 5 -6.70 10.56 -52.93
N LYS A 6 -7.43 11.38 -52.17
CA LYS A 6 -6.87 12.32 -51.19
C LYS A 6 -6.26 11.53 -50.02
N PRO A 7 -4.97 11.71 -49.67
CA PRO A 7 -4.36 10.99 -48.56
C PRO A 7 -5.01 11.41 -47.24
N ILE A 8 -5.52 10.44 -46.48
CA ILE A 8 -6.27 10.63 -45.24
C ILE A 8 -5.26 10.94 -44.13
N ARG A 9 -4.91 12.22 -43.95
CA ARG A 9 -4.00 12.72 -42.91
C ARG A 9 -4.54 12.63 -41.48
N GLY A 10 -5.73 12.05 -41.27
CA GLY A 10 -6.38 11.92 -39.96
C GLY A 10 -6.42 10.50 -39.39
N GLN A 11 -6.03 9.47 -40.17
CA GLN A 11 -6.17 8.08 -39.74
C GLN A 11 -5.25 7.75 -38.55
N SER A 12 -3.99 8.18 -38.59
CA SER A 12 -3.02 7.94 -37.50
C SER A 12 -3.40 8.63 -36.19
N LEU A 13 -4.07 9.79 -36.27
CA LEU A 13 -4.58 10.50 -35.08
C LEU A 13 -5.72 9.72 -34.43
N VAL A 14 -6.61 9.14 -35.22
CA VAL A 14 -7.72 8.30 -34.72
C VAL A 14 -7.19 7.02 -34.09
N GLU A 15 -6.22 6.34 -34.72
CA GLU A 15 -5.58 5.15 -34.16
C GLU A 15 -4.92 5.45 -32.81
N PHE A 16 -4.19 6.56 -32.68
CA PHE A 16 -3.59 6.98 -31.42
C PHE A 16 -4.63 7.29 -30.33
N THR A 17 -5.73 7.95 -30.69
CA THR A 17 -6.80 8.32 -29.75
C THR A 17 -7.48 7.10 -29.14
N LEU A 18 -7.52 5.97 -29.85
CA LEU A 18 -8.07 4.70 -29.35
C LEU A 18 -7.12 3.97 -28.39
N VAL A 19 -5.81 4.05 -28.63
CA VAL A 19 -4.80 3.36 -27.79
C VAL A 19 -4.48 4.15 -26.52
N LEU A 20 -4.45 5.48 -26.61
CA LEU A 20 -4.13 6.38 -25.51
C LEU A 20 -4.89 6.10 -24.19
N PRO A 21 -6.24 5.94 -24.17
CA PRO A 21 -6.96 5.70 -22.92
C PRO A 21 -6.56 4.39 -22.24
N VAL A 22 -6.34 3.31 -23.02
CA VAL A 22 -5.90 2.02 -22.48
C VAL A 22 -4.48 2.13 -21.92
N PHE A 23 -3.60 2.84 -22.61
CA PHE A 23 -2.23 3.07 -22.16
C PHE A 23 -2.18 3.89 -20.85
N LEU A 24 -2.98 4.95 -20.74
CA LEU A 24 -3.07 5.75 -19.51
C LEU A 24 -3.63 4.95 -18.33
N LEU A 25 -4.64 4.11 -18.56
CA LEU A 25 -5.17 3.20 -17.54
C LEU A 25 -4.09 2.25 -17.01
N LEU A 26 -3.26 1.71 -17.91
CA LEU A 26 -2.16 0.83 -17.53
C LEU A 26 -1.12 1.56 -16.68
N LEU A 27 -0.71 2.78 -17.07
CA LEU A 27 0.25 3.58 -16.30
C LEU A 27 -0.27 3.94 -14.91
N ILE A 28 -1.55 4.32 -14.83
CA ILE A 28 -2.23 4.59 -13.56
C ILE A 28 -2.22 3.33 -12.69
N GLY A 29 -2.59 2.18 -13.24
CA GLY A 29 -2.63 0.91 -12.52
C GLY A 29 -1.26 0.54 -11.93
N ILE A 30 -0.20 0.67 -12.72
CA ILE A 30 1.17 0.39 -12.25
C ILE A 30 1.60 1.37 -11.15
N THR A 31 1.26 2.66 -11.29
CA THR A 31 1.64 3.69 -10.32
C THR A 31 0.93 3.46 -8.97
N GLU A 32 -0.37 3.19 -8.98
CA GLU A 32 -1.12 2.91 -7.75
C GLU A 32 -0.65 1.60 -7.11
N PHE A 33 -0.37 0.57 -7.91
CA PHE A 33 0.20 -0.68 -7.42
C PHE A 33 1.57 -0.46 -6.75
N GLY A 34 2.46 0.31 -7.37
CA GLY A 34 3.78 0.63 -6.80
C GLY A 34 3.67 1.32 -5.45
N ARG A 35 2.73 2.27 -5.32
CA ARG A 35 2.49 3.00 -4.07
C ARG A 35 1.89 2.09 -2.97
N ALA A 36 0.97 1.20 -3.34
CA ALA A 36 0.43 0.19 -2.44
C ALA A 36 1.53 -0.77 -1.95
N TRP A 37 2.42 -1.20 -2.85
CA TRP A 37 3.54 -2.07 -2.53
C TRP A 37 4.55 -1.40 -1.59
N MET A 38 4.90 -0.14 -1.85
CA MET A 38 5.76 0.66 -0.95
C MET A 38 5.14 0.73 0.45
N THR A 39 3.85 1.05 0.54
CA THR A 39 3.12 1.11 1.81
C THR A 39 3.19 -0.22 2.55
N ARG A 40 2.98 -1.34 1.85
CA ARG A 40 3.06 -2.68 2.44
C ARG A 40 4.44 -2.97 3.03
N ASN A 41 5.52 -2.57 2.35
CA ASN A 41 6.88 -2.74 2.88
C ASN A 41 7.09 -1.93 4.16
N ILE A 42 6.60 -0.70 4.22
CA ILE A 42 6.70 0.15 5.42
C ILE A 42 5.91 -0.47 6.58
N LEU A 43 4.67 -0.95 6.33
CA LEU A 43 3.86 -1.64 7.34
C LEU A 43 4.59 -2.86 7.91
N THR A 44 5.22 -3.67 7.05
CA THR A 44 5.99 -4.85 7.47
C THR A 44 7.27 -4.48 8.22
N GLY A 45 7.92 -3.38 7.86
CA GLY A 45 9.04 -2.84 8.63
C GLY A 45 8.62 -2.41 10.03
N ALA A 46 7.49 -1.70 10.14
CA ALA A 46 6.92 -1.26 11.40
C ALA A 46 6.51 -2.43 12.31
N SER A 47 5.84 -3.46 11.75
CA SER A 47 5.45 -4.65 12.51
C SER A 47 6.65 -5.41 13.07
N ARG A 48 7.73 -5.56 12.27
CA ARG A 48 8.97 -6.22 12.67
C ARG A 48 9.71 -5.51 13.80
N GLU A 49 9.83 -4.19 13.69
CA GLU A 49 10.49 -3.40 14.73
C GLU A 49 9.68 -3.40 16.03
N ALA A 50 8.36 -3.29 15.92
CA ALA A 50 7.45 -3.32 17.07
C ALA A 50 7.48 -4.69 17.78
N VAL A 51 7.37 -5.79 17.03
CA VAL A 51 7.35 -7.14 17.63
C VAL A 51 8.68 -7.47 18.29
N ARG A 52 9.81 -6.99 17.76
CA ARG A 52 11.12 -7.16 18.40
C ARG A 52 11.16 -6.49 19.76
N ILE A 53 10.71 -5.24 19.85
CA ILE A 53 10.67 -4.52 21.13
C ILE A 53 9.71 -5.20 22.11
N ALA A 54 8.53 -5.60 21.63
CA ALA A 54 7.54 -6.28 22.46
C ALA A 54 8.06 -7.64 22.98
N ALA A 55 8.72 -8.43 22.13
CA ALA A 55 9.23 -9.76 22.48
C ALA A 55 10.47 -9.74 23.39
N VAL A 56 11.34 -8.73 23.25
CA VAL A 56 12.58 -8.62 24.04
C VAL A 56 12.35 -7.85 25.34
N GLN A 57 11.64 -6.72 25.28
CA GLN A 57 11.52 -5.79 26.42
C GLN A 57 10.20 -5.94 27.17
N GLY A 58 9.20 -6.61 26.60
CA GLY A 58 7.86 -6.76 27.19
C GLY A 58 7.06 -5.47 27.31
N ASN A 59 7.52 -4.39 26.67
CA ASN A 59 6.89 -3.08 26.76
C ASN A 59 6.10 -2.75 25.48
N ALA A 60 4.78 -2.95 25.55
CA ALA A 60 3.87 -2.68 24.43
C ALA A 60 3.81 -1.18 24.06
N ALA A 61 3.96 -0.27 25.03
CA ALA A 61 3.90 1.17 24.77
C ALA A 61 5.12 1.66 23.97
N THR A 62 6.32 1.18 24.29
CA THR A 62 7.53 1.51 23.51
C THR A 62 7.49 0.88 22.13
N ALA A 63 7.01 -0.37 22.02
CA ALA A 63 6.81 -1.04 20.74
C ALA A 63 5.83 -0.26 19.83
N LEU A 64 4.71 0.22 20.39
CA LEU A 64 3.71 1.00 19.65
C LEU A 64 4.26 2.37 19.22
N SER A 65 4.96 3.08 20.11
CA SER A 65 5.63 4.34 19.78
C SER A 65 6.64 4.16 18.64
N ARG A 66 7.42 3.08 18.69
CA ARG A 66 8.39 2.76 17.65
C ARG A 66 7.70 2.42 16.33
N ALA A 67 6.66 1.59 16.34
CA ALA A 67 5.86 1.30 15.15
C ALA A 67 5.36 2.58 14.48
N ASN A 68 4.78 3.50 15.27
CA ASN A 68 4.27 4.77 14.78
C ASN A 68 5.37 5.67 14.22
N SER A 69 6.58 5.67 14.80
CA SER A 69 7.71 6.42 14.25
C SER A 69 8.15 5.92 12.87
N VAL A 70 8.15 4.60 12.66
CA VAL A 70 8.47 3.98 11.36
C VAL A 70 7.38 4.32 10.34
N LEU A 71 6.12 4.22 10.73
CA LEU A 71 4.98 4.58 9.88
C LEU A 71 5.00 6.06 9.47
N ALA A 72 5.25 6.95 10.42
CA ALA A 72 5.36 8.39 10.19
C ALA A 72 6.53 8.73 9.25
N SER A 73 7.68 8.05 9.37
CA SER A 73 8.81 8.23 8.45
C SER A 73 8.48 7.84 7.01
N GLY A 74 7.53 6.92 6.83
CA GLY A 74 6.99 6.52 5.53
C GLY A 74 5.80 7.35 5.06
N GLY A 75 5.43 8.41 5.76
CA GLY A 75 4.28 9.26 5.44
C GLY A 75 2.92 8.60 5.67
N ILE A 76 2.87 7.51 6.45
CA ILE A 76 1.64 6.78 6.76
C ILE A 76 1.09 7.29 8.09
N SER A 77 -0.08 7.94 8.04
CA SER A 77 -0.84 8.38 9.22
C SER A 77 -2.16 7.63 9.31
N GLY A 78 -2.62 7.26 10.52
CA GLY A 78 -3.89 6.57 10.72
C GLY A 78 -3.85 5.05 10.52
N ALA A 79 -2.67 4.42 10.52
CA ALA A 79 -2.55 2.97 10.62
C ALA A 79 -2.81 2.52 12.07
N ALA A 80 -3.56 1.43 12.23
CA ALA A 80 -3.80 0.76 13.50
C ALA A 80 -2.72 -0.28 13.76
N VAL A 81 -2.06 -0.20 14.92
CA VAL A 81 -1.07 -1.18 15.38
C VAL A 81 -1.68 -1.95 16.54
N ASN A 82 -1.86 -3.26 16.37
CA ASN A 82 -2.36 -4.16 17.39
C ASN A 82 -1.24 -5.10 17.83
N ILE A 83 -0.94 -5.11 19.13
CA ILE A 83 0.09 -5.96 19.73
C ILE A 83 -0.63 -6.99 20.59
N VAL A 84 -0.44 -8.27 20.30
CA VAL A 84 -1.06 -9.39 21.00
C VAL A 84 0.03 -10.26 21.58
N ASP A 85 -0.05 -10.48 22.89
CA ASP A 85 0.82 -11.37 23.64
C ASP A 85 0.04 -12.61 24.08
N ASP A 86 0.67 -13.78 24.05
CA ASP A 86 0.04 -15.04 24.46
C ASP A 86 -0.02 -15.25 25.99
N GLY A 87 0.57 -14.36 26.78
CA GLY A 87 0.61 -14.42 28.24
C GLY A 87 1.53 -15.50 28.81
N ALA A 88 2.13 -16.35 27.98
CA ALA A 88 3.00 -17.43 28.43
C ALA A 88 4.46 -16.93 28.61
N PRO A 89 5.17 -17.33 29.67
CA PRO A 89 6.61 -17.06 29.77
C PRO A 89 7.33 -17.76 28.61
N TYR A 90 8.23 -17.04 27.93
CA TYR A 90 8.90 -17.46 26.69
C TYR A 90 7.96 -17.84 25.54
N GLY A 91 6.73 -17.32 25.60
CA GLY A 91 5.68 -17.49 24.60
C GLY A 91 5.91 -16.69 23.31
N THR A 92 4.84 -16.43 22.56
CA THR A 92 4.87 -15.69 21.29
C THR A 92 4.14 -14.37 21.42
N CYS A 93 4.79 -13.30 20.96
CA CYS A 93 4.16 -12.01 20.73
C CYS A 93 3.91 -11.84 19.22
N SER A 94 2.77 -11.26 18.86
CA SER A 94 2.42 -10.93 17.47
C SER A 94 1.99 -9.48 17.35
N VAL A 95 2.45 -8.81 16.29
CA VAL A 95 2.09 -7.43 15.97
C VAL A 95 1.42 -7.41 14.61
N THR A 96 0.22 -6.86 14.57
CA THR A 96 -0.57 -6.67 13.36
C THR A 96 -0.72 -5.19 13.08
N VAL A 97 -0.28 -4.74 11.90
CA VAL A 97 -0.42 -3.36 11.45
C VAL A 97 -1.42 -3.32 10.31
N SER A 98 -2.47 -2.52 10.47
CA SER A 98 -3.57 -2.36 9.53
C SER A 98 -3.69 -0.91 9.07
N TYR A 99 -3.84 -0.67 7.78
CA TYR A 99 -3.93 0.67 7.20
C TYR A 99 -4.96 0.70 6.09
N ALA A 100 -5.89 1.66 6.16
CA ALA A 100 -6.84 1.93 5.09
C ALA A 100 -6.13 2.75 4.02
N PHE A 101 -5.60 2.08 2.99
CA PHE A 101 -4.90 2.75 1.90
C PHE A 101 -5.92 3.46 1.00
N PRO A 102 -5.83 4.80 0.83
CA PRO A 102 -6.71 5.54 -0.07
C PRO A 102 -6.24 5.39 -1.51
N VAL A 103 -7.13 5.02 -2.43
CA VAL A 103 -6.82 5.03 -3.88
C VAL A 103 -6.76 6.49 -4.34
N SER A 104 -5.60 6.96 -4.80
CA SER A 104 -5.43 8.39 -5.15
C SER A 104 -6.01 8.70 -6.53
N ILE A 105 -5.99 7.73 -7.44
CA ILE A 105 -6.58 7.88 -8.79
C ILE A 105 -8.09 7.51 -8.83
N ALA A 106 -8.71 7.35 -7.66
CA ALA A 106 -10.14 7.08 -7.50
C ALA A 106 -11.07 8.05 -8.27
N GLY A 107 -10.65 9.29 -8.50
CA GLY A 107 -11.41 10.28 -9.28
C GLY A 107 -11.35 10.11 -10.80
N PHE A 108 -10.40 9.34 -11.33
CA PHE A 108 -10.26 9.08 -12.78
C PHE A 108 -11.16 7.94 -13.26
N LEU A 109 -11.54 7.03 -12.35
CA LEU A 109 -12.36 5.86 -12.65
C LEU A 109 -13.74 6.00 -11.98
N PRO A 110 -14.82 6.14 -12.77
CA PRO A 110 -16.17 6.19 -12.23
C PRO A 110 -16.45 4.96 -11.34
N GLY A 111 -16.94 5.20 -10.12
CA GLY A 111 -17.26 4.15 -9.16
C GLY A 111 -16.14 3.77 -8.17
N LEU A 112 -14.92 4.31 -8.33
CA LEU A 112 -13.82 4.09 -7.37
C LEU A 112 -13.56 5.28 -6.45
N SER A 113 -14.26 6.40 -6.65
CA SER A 113 -14.15 7.63 -5.83
C SER A 113 -14.39 7.34 -4.35
N GLY A 114 -13.41 7.66 -3.50
CA GLY A 114 -13.51 7.47 -2.04
C GLY A 114 -13.32 6.02 -1.58
N THR A 115 -12.91 5.11 -2.45
CA THR A 115 -12.60 3.73 -2.05
C THR A 115 -11.24 3.65 -1.37
N SER A 116 -11.20 2.98 -0.22
CA SER A 116 -9.97 2.61 0.47
C SER A 116 -9.91 1.11 0.62
N PHE A 117 -8.73 0.52 0.45
CA PHE A 117 -8.51 -0.91 0.67
C PHE A 117 -7.68 -1.13 1.93
N LEU A 118 -8.03 -2.15 2.70
CA LEU A 118 -7.33 -2.47 3.92
C LEU A 118 -6.03 -3.23 3.60
N LEU A 119 -4.89 -2.63 3.94
CA LEU A 119 -3.60 -3.31 3.97
C LEU A 119 -3.35 -3.79 5.38
N SER A 120 -3.17 -5.09 5.55
CA SER A 120 -2.80 -5.67 6.84
C SER A 120 -1.56 -6.54 6.71
N THR A 121 -0.67 -6.45 7.69
CA THR A 121 0.50 -7.30 7.84
C THR A 121 0.63 -7.72 9.30
N SER A 122 1.01 -8.97 9.52
CA SER A 122 1.23 -9.51 10.85
C SER A 122 2.61 -10.12 10.94
N THR A 123 3.27 -9.96 12.09
CA THR A 123 4.59 -10.53 12.35
C THR A 123 4.62 -11.04 13.78
N SER A 124 5.11 -12.25 13.98
CA SER A 124 5.28 -12.87 15.30
C SER A 124 6.74 -13.12 15.63
N MET A 125 7.10 -13.04 16.91
CA MET A 125 8.39 -13.42 17.47
C MET A 125 8.21 -14.11 18.82
N ARG A 126 9.16 -14.97 19.17
CA ARG A 126 9.24 -15.60 20.49
C ARG A 126 9.78 -14.61 21.52
N LYS A 127 9.19 -14.61 22.72
CA LYS A 127 9.62 -13.81 23.87
C LYS A 127 10.88 -14.36 24.53
N GLU A 128 11.65 -13.45 25.10
CA GLU A 128 12.89 -13.75 25.84
C GLU A 128 12.68 -13.84 27.37
N PHE A 129 11.47 -13.57 27.86
CA PHE A 129 11.11 -13.54 29.29
C PHE A 129 9.81 -14.29 29.57
#